data_AF-A0A449I4L2-F1
#
_entry.id   AF-A0A449I4L2-F1
#
_cell.length_a   1.000
_cell.length_b   1.000
_cell.length_c   1.000
_cell.angle_alpha   90.00
_cell.angle_beta   90.00
_cell.angle_gamma   90.00
#
_symmetry.space_group_name_H-M   'P 1'
#
loop_
_entity.id
_entity.type
_entity.pdbx_description
1 polymer ?
#
loop_
_entity_poly.entity_id
_entity_poly.type
_entity_poly.pdbx_seq_one_letter_code
_entity_poly.pdbx_strand_id
1 'polypeptide(L)'
;MDVREIHNKAMFAADLGDMQKNMGNLDLAQKRYEDAYVLEKEAAMAAIKLKMSEPAISILLKSAASLAMRCMLNREAERLISLALSGEPPMEIAEELRNMLETVNFKRHLDLKGVVLQEDEVQLVIAGKGVGYGYAKSDDLLNRVEAFQKLAVRTIERRGGRPFRKAGGISKELKNVCQPYITAPIAASMAFRMKFGNLASMQLSGFNSFEEIIDDISDNIELIGKGDLVAVKKNIVDNSYLGNFIGLTKQLAPDGENIKLFGITSAKRGEERMVQLTRHKSEFSFIIKQIEMTDDQDVEANHKNVVGVLSAADSLGKVKITTNGGNKVSISVPVGLSDIVKTYWEEDVCITFRENKKERILVDIDKA
;
A
#
# COMPACT_ATOMS: atom_id res chain seq x y z
N MET A 1 13.17 -37.64 -16.23
CA MET A 1 12.04 -37.64 -15.30
C MET A 1 10.82 -37.14 -16.06
N ASP A 2 9.63 -37.66 -15.79
CA ASP A 2 8.40 -37.17 -16.44
C ASP A 2 8.10 -35.73 -16.00
N VAL A 3 7.64 -34.88 -16.91
CA VAL A 3 7.32 -33.46 -16.64
C VAL A 3 6.33 -33.35 -15.49
N ARG A 4 5.33 -34.24 -15.44
CA ARG A 4 4.34 -34.28 -14.35
C ARG A 4 4.97 -34.63 -13.01
N GLU A 5 5.94 -35.54 -13.01
CA GLU A 5 6.62 -35.95 -11.78
C GLU A 5 7.46 -34.81 -11.20
N ILE A 6 8.16 -34.05 -12.05
CA ILE A 6 8.92 -32.87 -11.64
C ILE A 6 7.98 -31.80 -11.09
N HIS A 7 6.89 -31.50 -11.82
CA HIS A 7 5.88 -30.53 -11.40
C HIS A 7 5.27 -30.90 -10.04
N ASN A 8 4.87 -32.15 -9.84
CA ASN A 8 4.30 -32.60 -8.56
C ASN A 8 5.29 -32.43 -7.39
N LYS A 9 6.59 -32.66 -7.63
CA LYS A 9 7.63 -32.41 -6.62
C LYS A 9 7.81 -30.92 -6.33
N ALA A 10 7.73 -30.07 -7.36
CA ALA A 10 7.75 -28.63 -7.18
C ALA A 10 6.56 -28.14 -6.35
N MET A 11 5.34 -28.61 -6.64
CA MET A 11 4.14 -28.25 -5.89
C MET A 11 4.22 -28.73 -4.44
N PHE A 12 4.70 -29.95 -4.20
CA PHE A 12 4.92 -30.45 -2.84
C PHE A 12 5.93 -29.59 -2.06
N ALA A 13 7.01 -29.15 -2.70
CA ALA A 13 7.98 -28.25 -2.07
C ALA A 13 7.35 -26.87 -1.79
N ALA A 14 6.53 -26.33 -2.69
CA ALA A 14 5.81 -25.07 -2.49
C ALA A 14 4.82 -25.16 -1.32
N ASP A 15 4.06 -26.26 -1.21
CA ASP A 15 3.13 -26.52 -0.11
C ASP A 15 3.86 -26.58 1.23
N LEU A 16 5.02 -27.25 1.29
CA LEU A 16 5.88 -27.24 2.47
C LEU A 16 6.36 -25.83 2.81
N GLY A 17 6.67 -25.01 1.81
CA GLY A 17 7.00 -23.60 2.00
C GLY A 17 5.86 -22.81 2.64
N ASP A 18 4.63 -23.00 2.15
CA ASP A 18 3.44 -22.37 2.70
C ASP A 18 3.16 -22.83 4.15
N MET A 19 3.36 -24.11 4.47
CA MET A 19 3.27 -24.61 5.85
C MET A 19 4.30 -23.95 6.77
N GLN A 20 5.57 -23.86 6.36
CA GLN A 20 6.62 -23.23 7.16
C GLN A 20 6.34 -21.74 7.37
N LYS A 21 5.87 -21.05 6.34
CA LYS A 21 5.48 -19.64 6.43
C LYS A 21 4.35 -19.44 7.45
N ASN A 22 3.33 -20.30 7.43
CA ASN A 22 2.23 -20.24 8.39
C ASN A 22 2.68 -20.52 9.83
N MET A 23 3.75 -21.30 10.01
CA MET A 23 4.39 -21.54 11.31
C MET A 23 5.34 -20.41 11.74
N GLY A 24 5.54 -19.38 10.90
CA GLY A 24 6.47 -18.28 11.17
C GLY A 24 7.93 -18.57 10.82
N ASN A 25 8.24 -19.74 10.25
CA ASN A 25 9.59 -20.17 9.90
C ASN A 25 9.99 -19.62 8.51
N LEU A 26 10.20 -18.31 8.42
CA LEU A 26 10.40 -17.61 7.14
C LEU A 26 11.63 -18.10 6.36
N ASP A 27 12.76 -18.36 7.02
CA ASP A 27 13.98 -18.82 6.34
C ASP A 27 13.81 -20.22 5.72
N LEU A 28 13.09 -21.11 6.42
CA LEU A 28 12.79 -22.44 5.89
C LEU A 28 11.77 -22.37 4.76
N ALA A 29 10.76 -21.50 4.88
CA ALA A 29 9.80 -21.25 3.81
C ALA A 29 10.51 -20.77 2.54
N GLN A 30 11.45 -19.83 2.68
CA GLN A 30 12.25 -19.30 1.59
C GLN A 30 13.03 -20.41 0.86
N LYS A 31 13.76 -21.26 1.59
CA LYS A 31 14.49 -22.41 1.00
C LYS A 31 13.55 -23.34 0.24
N ARG A 32 12.36 -23.61 0.77
CA ARG A 32 11.36 -24.47 0.10
C ARG A 32 10.82 -23.85 -1.18
N TYR A 33 10.62 -22.53 -1.22
CA TYR A 33 10.25 -21.86 -2.47
C TYR A 33 11.37 -21.87 -3.50
N GLU A 34 12.63 -21.77 -3.08
CA GLU A 34 13.79 -21.90 -3.96
C GLU A 34 13.89 -23.30 -4.58
N ASP A 35 13.73 -24.35 -3.76
CA ASP A 35 13.67 -25.75 -4.23
C ASP A 35 12.53 -25.94 -5.26
N ALA A 36 11.33 -25.43 -4.93
CA ALA A 36 10.17 -25.50 -5.81
C ALA A 36 10.41 -24.77 -7.13
N TYR A 37 11.00 -23.57 -7.09
CA TYR A 37 11.31 -22.78 -8.28
C TYR A 37 12.23 -23.53 -9.25
N VAL A 38 13.29 -24.14 -8.74
CA VAL A 38 14.26 -24.89 -9.57
C VAL A 38 13.55 -26.04 -10.30
N LEU A 39 12.76 -26.82 -9.57
CA LEU A 39 12.00 -27.95 -10.13
C LEU A 39 10.96 -27.48 -11.15
N GLU A 40 10.19 -26.44 -10.83
CA GLU A 40 9.14 -25.96 -11.74
C GLU A 40 9.71 -25.36 -13.02
N LYS A 41 10.84 -24.65 -12.91
CA LYS A 41 11.59 -24.17 -14.09
C LYS A 41 12.06 -25.34 -14.94
N GLU A 42 12.60 -26.40 -14.32
CA GLU A 42 13.02 -27.60 -15.05
C GLU A 42 11.84 -28.27 -15.77
N ALA A 43 10.69 -28.42 -15.08
CA ALA A 43 9.47 -28.96 -15.67
C ALA A 43 9.01 -28.12 -16.87
N ALA A 44 8.99 -26.80 -16.74
CA ALA A 44 8.61 -25.88 -17.82
C ALA A 44 9.56 -25.98 -19.02
N MET A 45 10.88 -26.01 -18.79
CA MET A 45 11.87 -26.15 -19.87
C MET A 45 11.77 -27.51 -20.56
N ALA A 46 11.52 -28.58 -19.80
CA ALA A 46 11.29 -29.91 -20.36
C ALA A 46 10.01 -29.96 -21.22
N ALA A 47 8.93 -29.32 -20.77
CA ALA A 47 7.68 -29.23 -21.53
C ALA A 47 7.86 -28.53 -22.89
N ILE A 48 8.62 -27.43 -22.92
CA ILE A 48 8.99 -26.73 -24.16
C ILE A 48 9.81 -27.63 -25.08
N LYS A 49 10.83 -28.30 -24.53
CA LYS A 49 11.70 -29.21 -25.30
C LYS A 49 10.90 -30.37 -25.93
N LEU A 50 9.92 -30.88 -25.20
CA LEU A 50 9.01 -31.94 -25.66
C LEU A 50 7.88 -31.42 -26.56
N LYS A 51 7.79 -30.10 -26.80
CA LYS A 51 6.73 -29.44 -27.60
C LYS A 51 5.33 -29.86 -27.13
N MET A 52 5.11 -29.87 -25.81
CA MET A 52 3.77 -30.07 -25.25
C MET A 52 2.81 -29.01 -25.78
N SER A 53 1.51 -29.32 -25.83
CA SER A 53 0.51 -28.34 -26.26
C SER A 53 0.21 -27.32 -25.16
N GLU A 54 -0.27 -26.15 -25.56
CA GLU A 54 -0.94 -25.24 -24.63
C GLU A 54 -2.24 -25.88 -24.10
N PRO A 55 -2.67 -25.58 -22.86
CA PRO A 55 -2.08 -24.63 -21.91
C PRO A 55 -0.93 -25.19 -21.05
N ALA A 56 -0.46 -26.43 -21.29
CA ALA A 56 0.45 -27.09 -20.36
C ALA A 56 1.77 -26.32 -20.19
N ILE A 57 2.33 -25.80 -21.30
CA ILE A 57 3.55 -24.99 -21.27
C ILE A 57 3.33 -23.68 -20.52
N SER A 58 2.28 -22.93 -20.86
CA SER A 58 2.00 -21.64 -20.23
C SER A 58 1.65 -21.76 -18.74
N ILE A 59 0.98 -22.83 -18.31
CA ILE A 59 0.72 -23.12 -16.89
C ILE A 59 2.04 -23.34 -16.13
N LEU A 60 2.93 -24.20 -16.64
CA LEU A 60 4.21 -24.48 -15.99
C LEU A 60 5.11 -23.24 -15.95
N LEU A 61 5.17 -22.45 -17.02
CA LEU A 61 5.92 -21.19 -17.04
C LEU A 61 5.34 -20.15 -16.08
N LYS A 62 4.01 -20.01 -16.03
CA LYS A 62 3.33 -19.12 -15.07
C LYS A 62 3.63 -19.54 -13.63
N SER A 63 3.56 -20.84 -13.34
CA SER A 63 3.86 -21.41 -12.03
C SER A 63 5.33 -21.17 -11.63
N ALA A 64 6.28 -21.43 -12.54
CA ALA A 64 7.69 -21.16 -12.31
C ALA A 64 7.95 -19.66 -12.08
N ALA A 65 7.28 -18.78 -12.83
CA ALA A 65 7.39 -17.33 -12.64
C ALA A 65 6.83 -16.88 -11.28
N SER A 66 5.71 -17.45 -10.83
CA SER A 66 5.13 -17.17 -9.51
C SER A 66 6.09 -17.55 -8.38
N LEU A 67 6.73 -18.73 -8.48
CA LEU A 67 7.76 -19.17 -7.52
C LEU A 67 9.01 -18.28 -7.57
N ALA A 68 9.45 -17.87 -8.77
CA ALA A 68 10.55 -16.90 -8.91
C ALA A 68 10.23 -15.57 -8.21
N MET A 69 8.98 -15.08 -8.32
CA MET A 69 8.52 -13.86 -7.65
C MET A 69 8.51 -13.99 -6.12
N ARG A 70 8.16 -15.18 -5.58
CA ARG A 70 8.26 -15.47 -4.14
C ARG A 70 9.72 -15.45 -3.67
N CYS A 71 10.64 -15.91 -4.51
CA CYS A 71 12.07 -15.90 -4.23
C CYS A 71 12.77 -14.55 -4.53
N MET A 72 12.00 -13.49 -4.82
CA MET A 72 12.54 -12.17 -5.21
C MET A 72 13.43 -12.18 -6.48
N LEU A 73 13.34 -13.23 -7.30
CA LEU A 73 14.07 -13.37 -8.57
C LEU A 73 13.34 -12.66 -9.72
N ASN A 74 13.10 -11.36 -9.57
CA ASN A 74 12.24 -10.56 -10.47
C ASN A 74 12.66 -10.66 -11.95
N ARG A 75 13.96 -10.63 -12.24
CA ARG A 75 14.47 -10.75 -13.61
C ARG A 75 14.15 -12.10 -14.24
N GLU A 76 14.24 -13.19 -13.49
CA GLU A 76 13.91 -14.51 -14.00
C GLU A 76 12.40 -14.69 -14.16
N ALA A 77 11.60 -14.12 -13.25
CA ALA A 77 10.15 -14.05 -13.41
C ALA A 77 9.75 -13.32 -14.71
N GLU A 78 10.36 -12.16 -14.99
CA GLU A 78 10.12 -11.41 -16.25
C GLU A 78 10.38 -12.30 -17.48
N ARG A 79 11.52 -13.00 -17.51
CA ARG A 79 11.90 -13.87 -18.63
C ARG A 79 10.91 -15.02 -18.83
N LEU A 80 10.48 -15.68 -17.75
CA LEU A 80 9.53 -16.78 -17.80
C LEU A 80 8.15 -16.32 -18.27
N ILE A 81 7.70 -15.15 -17.79
CA ILE A 81 6.42 -14.55 -18.21
C ILE A 81 6.46 -14.17 -19.69
N SER A 82 7.53 -13.49 -20.14
CA SER A 82 7.70 -13.14 -21.56
C SER A 82 7.76 -14.39 -22.45
N LEU A 83 8.42 -15.46 -21.99
CA LEU A 83 8.47 -16.72 -22.73
C LEU A 83 7.07 -17.34 -22.86
N ALA A 84 6.27 -17.35 -21.79
CA ALA A 84 4.90 -17.85 -21.84
C ALA A 84 4.01 -17.02 -22.78
N LEU A 85 4.12 -15.68 -22.71
CA LEU A 85 3.36 -14.76 -23.57
C LEU A 85 3.79 -14.80 -25.05
N SER A 86 5.01 -15.27 -25.34
CA SER A 86 5.49 -15.43 -26.72
C SER A 86 4.92 -16.66 -27.44
N GLY A 87 4.32 -17.59 -26.69
CA GLY A 87 3.58 -18.72 -27.24
C GLY A 87 2.12 -18.37 -27.57
N GLU A 88 1.23 -19.35 -27.44
CA GLU A 88 -0.22 -19.18 -27.65
C GLU A 88 -1.02 -19.54 -26.39
N PRO A 89 -0.75 -18.91 -25.22
CA PRO A 89 -1.50 -19.18 -24.00
C PRO A 89 -2.98 -18.83 -24.20
N PRO A 90 -3.92 -19.63 -23.66
CA PRO A 90 -5.32 -19.24 -23.62
C PRO A 90 -5.51 -17.88 -22.96
N MET A 91 -6.56 -17.16 -23.36
CA MET A 91 -6.78 -15.76 -23.00
C MET A 91 -6.73 -15.52 -21.47
N GLU A 92 -7.34 -16.41 -20.68
CA GLU A 92 -7.35 -16.31 -19.21
C GLU A 92 -5.93 -16.37 -18.63
N ILE A 93 -5.10 -17.30 -19.12
CA ILE A 93 -3.70 -17.44 -18.69
C ILE A 93 -2.87 -16.24 -19.18
N ALA A 94 -3.12 -15.75 -20.39
CA ALA A 94 -2.45 -14.57 -20.93
C ALA A 94 -2.73 -13.32 -20.07
N GLU A 95 -3.96 -13.12 -19.62
CA GLU A 95 -4.32 -12.02 -18.72
C GLU A 95 -3.64 -12.15 -17.35
N GLU A 96 -3.60 -13.35 -16.77
CA GLU A 96 -2.87 -13.57 -15.52
C GLU A 96 -1.37 -13.27 -15.68
N LEU A 97 -0.75 -13.72 -16.77
CA LEU A 97 0.65 -13.44 -17.10
C LEU A 97 0.91 -11.93 -17.27
N ARG A 98 0.00 -11.19 -17.91
CA ARG A 98 0.10 -9.72 -18.03
C ARG A 98 0.03 -9.04 -16.67
N ASN A 99 -0.89 -9.46 -15.79
CA ASN A 99 -0.97 -8.95 -14.43
C ASN A 99 0.31 -9.25 -13.61
N MET A 100 0.89 -10.45 -13.78
CA MET A 100 2.18 -10.79 -13.18
C MET A 100 3.32 -9.92 -13.74
N LEU A 101 3.34 -9.65 -15.05
CA LEU A 101 4.33 -8.80 -15.69
C LEU A 101 4.26 -7.35 -15.18
N GLU A 102 3.06 -6.81 -14.98
CA GLU A 102 2.87 -5.51 -14.34
C GLU A 102 3.51 -5.48 -12.94
N THR A 103 3.31 -6.54 -12.16
CA THR A 103 3.88 -6.66 -10.80
C THR A 103 5.41 -6.73 -10.84
N VAL A 104 5.98 -7.52 -11.76
CA VAL A 104 7.44 -7.66 -11.90
C VAL A 104 8.08 -6.35 -12.39
N ASN A 105 7.47 -5.70 -13.38
CA ASN A 105 7.90 -4.39 -13.85
C ASN A 105 7.85 -3.36 -12.72
N PHE A 106 6.79 -3.36 -11.91
CA PHE A 106 6.70 -2.49 -10.75
C PHE A 106 7.83 -2.72 -9.75
N LYS A 107 8.13 -3.97 -9.39
CA LYS A 107 9.25 -4.27 -8.48
C LYS A 107 10.59 -3.78 -9.05
N ARG A 108 10.77 -3.81 -10.37
CA ARG A 108 11.94 -3.21 -11.05
C ARG A 108 11.92 -1.68 -11.04
N HIS A 109 10.78 -1.05 -10.81
CA HIS A 109 10.66 0.40 -10.61
C HIS A 109 10.86 0.80 -9.15
N LEU A 110 10.72 -0.13 -8.20
CA LEU A 110 11.16 0.07 -6.81
C LEU A 110 12.68 0.05 -6.69
N ASP A 111 13.36 -0.75 -7.52
CA ASP A 111 14.81 -0.79 -7.64
C ASP A 111 15.33 0.61 -8.00
N LEU A 112 16.34 1.07 -7.27
CA LEU A 112 16.92 2.39 -7.43
C LEU A 112 17.78 2.51 -8.70
N LYS A 113 18.02 1.41 -9.44
CA LYS A 113 18.77 1.40 -10.72
C LYS A 113 20.13 2.12 -10.60
N GLY A 114 20.83 1.90 -9.49
CA GLY A 114 22.12 2.53 -9.19
C GLY A 114 22.04 3.94 -8.61
N VAL A 115 20.84 4.44 -8.27
CA VAL A 115 20.65 5.62 -7.44
C VAL A 115 20.87 5.23 -5.98
N VAL A 116 21.64 6.02 -5.23
CA VAL A 116 21.76 5.85 -3.78
C VAL A 116 20.79 6.83 -3.13
N LEU A 117 19.78 6.31 -2.42
CA LEU A 117 18.92 7.14 -1.59
C LEU A 117 19.69 7.62 -0.35
N GLN A 118 19.51 8.90 -0.02
CA GLN A 118 19.97 9.44 1.26
C GLN A 118 18.97 9.07 2.37
N GLU A 119 19.40 9.13 3.63
CA GLU A 119 18.57 8.85 4.82
C GLU A 119 17.32 9.74 4.92
N ASP A 120 17.32 10.91 4.28
CA ASP A 120 16.21 11.87 4.21
C ASP A 120 15.41 11.78 2.89
N GLU A 121 15.69 10.79 2.05
CA GLU A 121 15.00 10.56 0.78
C GLU A 121 14.15 9.30 0.80
N VAL A 122 12.94 9.40 0.23
CA VAL A 122 12.06 8.27 -0.04
C VAL A 122 11.65 8.29 -1.50
N GLN A 123 11.65 7.14 -2.15
CA GLN A 123 11.09 6.99 -3.49
C GLN A 123 9.66 6.51 -3.37
N LEU A 124 8.73 7.25 -3.98
CA LEU A 124 7.34 6.83 -4.12
C LEU A 124 7.11 6.38 -5.56
N VAL A 125 6.40 5.27 -5.71
CA VAL A 125 6.12 4.69 -7.04
C VAL A 125 4.64 4.35 -7.13
N ILE A 126 4.01 4.78 -8.23
CA ILE A 126 2.63 4.38 -8.58
C ILE A 126 2.63 3.60 -9.89
N ALA A 127 1.72 2.63 -9.99
CA ALA A 127 1.46 1.89 -11.23
C ALA A 127 -0.01 1.53 -11.39
N GLY A 128 -0.45 1.46 -12.64
CA GLY A 128 -1.81 1.10 -13.03
C GLY A 128 -2.15 1.66 -14.42
N LYS A 129 -3.40 1.49 -14.86
CA LYS A 129 -3.84 1.89 -16.22
C LYS A 129 -3.79 3.41 -16.46
N GLY A 130 -3.92 4.21 -15.39
CA GLY A 130 -3.83 5.66 -15.43
C GLY A 130 -2.40 6.21 -15.40
N VAL A 131 -1.39 5.32 -15.39
CA VAL A 131 0.02 5.67 -15.28
C VAL A 131 0.75 5.15 -16.51
N GLY A 132 1.48 6.04 -17.18
CA GLY A 132 2.34 5.68 -18.31
C GLY A 132 3.73 6.29 -18.20
N TYR A 133 4.47 6.20 -19.30
CA TYR A 133 5.84 6.70 -19.35
C TYR A 133 5.87 8.24 -19.25
N GLY A 134 6.23 8.73 -18.06
CA GLY A 134 6.36 10.16 -17.79
C GLY A 134 5.03 10.89 -17.61
N TYR A 135 3.90 10.19 -17.47
CA TYR A 135 2.61 10.82 -17.18
C TYR A 135 1.74 9.99 -16.22
N ALA A 136 0.98 10.71 -15.39
CA ALA A 136 -0.08 10.21 -14.53
C ALA A 136 -1.06 11.37 -14.32
N LYS A 137 -2.28 11.08 -13.88
CA LYS A 137 -3.22 12.14 -13.48
C LYS A 137 -2.63 12.92 -12.30
N SER A 138 -2.75 14.25 -12.34
CA SER A 138 -2.21 15.15 -11.30
C SER A 138 -2.67 14.74 -9.91
N ASP A 139 -3.97 14.45 -9.77
CA ASP A 139 -4.58 14.19 -8.47
C ASP A 139 -4.10 12.85 -7.91
N ASP A 140 -3.91 11.83 -8.77
CA ASP A 140 -3.43 10.51 -8.35
C ASP A 140 -2.01 10.59 -7.76
N LEU A 141 -1.21 11.52 -8.26
CA LEU A 141 0.14 11.79 -7.79
C LEU A 141 0.13 12.69 -6.55
N LEU A 142 -0.40 13.91 -6.68
CA LEU A 142 -0.30 14.96 -5.68
C LEU A 142 -1.01 14.59 -4.38
N ASN A 143 -2.15 13.90 -4.45
CA ASN A 143 -2.86 13.47 -3.24
C ASN A 143 -2.04 12.45 -2.44
N ARG A 144 -1.27 11.58 -3.11
CA ARG A 144 -0.40 10.59 -2.45
C ARG A 144 0.84 11.24 -1.84
N VAL A 145 1.41 12.26 -2.51
CA VAL A 145 2.47 13.08 -1.92
C VAL A 145 1.97 13.79 -0.66
N GLU A 146 0.81 14.44 -0.74
CA GLU A 146 0.23 15.15 0.41
C GLU A 146 -0.08 14.18 1.56
N ALA A 147 -0.64 12.99 1.26
CA ALA A 147 -0.93 11.98 2.25
C ALA A 147 0.35 11.47 2.94
N PHE A 148 1.42 11.19 2.19
CA PHE A 148 2.69 10.78 2.78
C PHE A 148 3.34 11.91 3.59
N GLN A 149 3.27 13.16 3.12
CA GLN A 149 3.74 14.30 3.89
C GLN A 149 3.00 14.44 5.22
N LYS A 150 1.67 14.27 5.22
CA LYS A 150 0.86 14.26 6.44
C LYS A 150 1.26 13.11 7.38
N LEU A 151 1.51 11.91 6.85
CA LEU A 151 2.03 10.78 7.63
C LEU A 151 3.35 11.15 8.31
N ALA A 152 4.31 11.72 7.59
CA ALA A 152 5.57 12.17 8.17
C ALA A 152 5.37 13.16 9.33
N VAL A 153 4.56 14.20 9.13
CA VAL A 153 4.27 15.20 10.18
C VAL A 153 3.63 14.54 11.41
N ARG A 154 2.65 13.65 11.20
CA ARG A 154 1.90 13.00 12.29
C ARG A 154 2.74 11.97 13.03
N THR A 155 3.59 11.24 12.33
CA THR A 155 4.57 10.34 12.93
C THR A 155 5.55 11.12 13.82
N ILE A 156 6.02 12.29 13.37
CA ILE A 156 6.89 13.12 14.19
C ILE A 156 6.19 13.60 15.46
N GLU A 157 4.98 14.16 15.32
CA GLU A 157 4.20 14.62 16.47
C GLU A 157 3.98 13.48 17.49
N ARG A 158 3.57 12.29 17.02
CA ARG A 158 3.31 11.10 17.85
C ARG A 158 4.54 10.64 18.61
N ARG A 159 5.64 10.41 17.90
CA ARG A 159 6.89 9.86 18.46
C ARG A 159 7.62 10.88 19.32
N GLY A 160 7.42 12.17 19.07
CA GLY A 160 7.83 13.25 19.96
C GLY A 160 6.94 13.42 21.19
N GLY A 161 5.97 12.51 21.42
CA GLY A 161 5.10 12.51 22.60
C GLY A 161 4.07 13.67 22.64
N ARG A 162 3.82 14.32 21.49
CA ARG A 162 2.86 15.43 21.43
C ARG A 162 1.43 14.87 21.37
N PRO A 163 0.46 15.52 22.03
CA PRO A 163 -0.94 15.13 21.89
C PRO A 163 -1.42 15.39 20.46
N PHE A 164 -2.38 14.60 19.98
CA PHE A 164 -2.92 14.76 18.64
C PHE A 164 -3.49 16.17 18.44
N ARG A 165 -2.92 16.91 17.47
CA ARG A 165 -3.33 18.28 17.17
C ARG A 165 -4.69 18.31 16.48
N LYS A 166 -5.70 18.84 17.19
CA LYS A 166 -7.09 18.98 16.75
C LYS A 166 -7.35 20.18 15.83
N ALA A 167 -6.60 21.27 16.04
CA ALA A 167 -6.76 22.53 15.32
C ALA A 167 -5.42 23.28 15.23
N GLY A 168 -5.38 24.34 14.41
CA GLY A 168 -4.18 25.16 14.18
C GLY A 168 -3.26 24.59 13.10
N GLY A 169 -2.29 25.39 12.66
CA GLY A 169 -1.30 25.01 11.65
C GLY A 169 -0.22 24.08 12.20
N ILE A 170 0.57 23.50 11.28
CA ILE A 170 1.80 22.77 11.63
C ILE A 170 2.79 23.78 12.22
N SER A 171 3.51 23.42 13.28
CA SER A 171 4.54 24.28 13.88
C SER A 171 5.62 24.64 12.84
N LYS A 172 6.21 25.83 12.95
CA LYS A 172 7.23 26.32 12.00
C LYS A 172 8.42 25.36 11.85
N GLU A 173 8.85 24.75 12.96
CA GLU A 173 9.90 23.72 12.99
C GLU A 173 9.57 22.55 12.07
N LEU A 174 8.40 21.92 12.29
CA LEU A 174 7.93 20.80 11.46
C LEU A 174 7.67 21.20 10.01
N LYS A 175 7.21 22.43 9.76
CA LYS A 175 6.99 22.91 8.38
C LYS A 175 8.28 22.93 7.58
N ASN A 176 9.40 23.27 8.19
CA ASN A 176 10.70 23.33 7.53
C ASN A 176 11.28 21.93 7.28
N VAL A 177 11.15 21.01 8.25
CA VAL A 177 11.67 19.64 8.12
C VAL A 177 10.81 18.81 7.16
N CYS A 178 9.48 18.93 7.25
CA CYS A 178 8.55 18.13 6.46
C CYS A 178 8.14 18.81 5.16
N GLN A 179 8.96 19.71 4.61
CA GLN A 179 8.72 20.29 3.29
C GLN A 179 9.29 19.34 2.22
N PRO A 180 8.43 18.64 1.44
CA PRO A 180 8.90 17.71 0.45
C PRO A 180 9.40 18.44 -0.80
N TYR A 181 10.51 17.97 -1.36
CA TYR A 181 10.93 18.30 -2.72
C TYR A 181 10.76 17.08 -3.61
N ILE A 182 10.07 17.23 -4.73
CA ILE A 182 9.84 16.16 -5.71
C ILE A 182 10.88 16.26 -6.82
N THR A 183 11.59 15.17 -7.12
CA THR A 183 12.52 15.11 -8.26
C THR A 183 11.79 14.80 -9.57
N ALA A 184 12.46 15.04 -10.71
CA ALA A 184 11.97 14.55 -11.99
C ALA A 184 11.69 13.04 -11.95
N PRO A 185 10.62 12.56 -12.59
CA PRO A 185 10.28 11.14 -12.61
C PRO A 185 11.34 10.33 -13.36
N ILE A 186 11.57 9.08 -12.91
CA ILE A 186 12.56 8.18 -13.52
C ILE A 186 11.99 7.55 -14.79
N ALA A 187 12.80 7.51 -15.86
CA ALA A 187 12.43 6.88 -17.12
C ALA A 187 11.90 5.45 -16.92
N ALA A 188 10.88 5.12 -17.72
CA ALA A 188 10.13 3.87 -17.66
C ALA A 188 9.18 3.68 -16.47
N SER A 189 9.01 4.67 -15.57
CA SER A 189 8.13 4.56 -14.39
C SER A 189 7.51 5.90 -14.00
N MET A 190 6.45 5.87 -13.20
CA MET A 190 6.08 7.03 -12.37
C MET A 190 6.64 6.85 -10.96
N ALA A 191 7.96 6.72 -10.89
CA ALA A 191 8.73 6.78 -9.66
C ALA A 191 9.28 8.19 -9.51
N PHE A 192 9.07 8.80 -8.35
CA PHE A 192 9.61 10.11 -8.02
C PHE A 192 10.19 10.07 -6.62
N ARG A 193 11.29 10.78 -6.41
CA ARG A 193 11.89 10.90 -5.09
C ARG A 193 11.31 12.10 -4.38
N MET A 194 10.99 11.89 -3.13
CA MET A 194 10.62 12.91 -2.19
C MET A 194 11.75 13.06 -1.19
N LYS A 195 12.34 14.25 -1.18
CA LYS A 195 13.37 14.63 -0.22
C LYS A 195 12.76 15.47 0.88
N PHE A 196 13.04 15.11 2.12
CA PHE A 196 12.69 15.91 3.29
C PHE A 196 13.87 16.78 3.72
N GLY A 197 13.60 17.80 4.56
CA GLY A 197 14.64 18.67 5.06
C GLY A 197 15.62 17.92 5.95
N ASN A 198 16.91 18.22 5.83
CA ASN A 198 17.96 17.60 6.64
C ASN A 198 17.80 17.98 8.13
N LEU A 199 17.70 16.96 8.99
CA LEU A 199 17.60 17.10 10.45
C LEU A 199 18.94 17.41 11.14
N ALA A 200 20.07 17.32 10.45
CA ALA A 200 21.39 17.59 11.01
C ALA A 200 21.53 19.00 11.62
N SER A 201 20.70 19.97 11.20
CA SER A 201 20.65 21.31 11.79
C SER A 201 19.49 21.56 12.76
N MET A 202 18.54 20.63 12.91
CA MET A 202 17.36 20.76 13.77
C MET A 202 17.12 19.46 14.54
N GLN A 203 17.44 19.44 15.83
CA GLN A 203 17.06 18.32 16.70
C GLN A 203 15.54 18.34 16.92
N LEU A 204 14.84 17.41 16.28
CA LEU A 204 13.45 17.13 16.63
C LEU A 204 13.41 16.34 17.94
N SER A 205 12.61 16.77 18.90
CA SER A 205 12.42 16.02 20.14
C SER A 205 11.91 14.62 19.84
N GLY A 206 12.68 13.60 20.20
CA GLY A 206 12.33 12.19 20.02
C GLY A 206 12.83 11.53 18.73
N PHE A 207 13.63 12.21 17.90
CA PHE A 207 14.23 11.62 16.69
C PHE A 207 15.67 12.04 16.47
N ASN A 208 16.46 11.11 15.95
CA ASN A 208 17.85 11.36 15.56
C ASN A 208 18.00 11.59 14.05
N SER A 209 17.10 11.03 13.24
CA SER A 209 17.16 11.12 11.77
C SER A 209 15.78 11.02 11.13
N PHE A 210 15.71 11.38 9.84
CA PHE A 210 14.47 11.26 9.06
C PHE A 210 14.24 9.81 8.61
N GLU A 211 15.31 9.02 8.53
CA GLU A 211 15.26 7.57 8.29
C GLU A 211 14.33 6.88 9.31
N GLU A 212 14.45 7.20 10.61
CA GLU A 212 13.60 6.63 11.66
C GLU A 212 12.10 6.92 11.43
N ILE A 213 11.77 8.05 10.81
CA ILE A 213 10.39 8.45 10.48
C ILE A 213 9.89 7.65 9.29
N ILE A 214 10.69 7.57 8.22
CA ILE A 214 10.36 6.81 7.01
C ILE A 214 10.18 5.33 7.36
N ASP A 215 11.04 4.79 8.24
CA ASP A 215 10.99 3.41 8.68
C ASP A 215 9.73 3.10 9.48
N ASP A 216 9.35 3.96 10.42
CA ASP A 216 8.11 3.80 11.19
C ASP A 216 6.88 3.84 10.28
N ILE A 217 6.84 4.73 9.28
CA ILE A 217 5.76 4.78 8.29
C ILE A 217 5.74 3.49 7.47
N SER A 218 6.90 3.08 6.96
CA SER A 218 7.03 1.90 6.08
C SER A 218 6.67 0.60 6.82
N ASP A 219 7.12 0.43 8.07
CA ASP A 219 6.78 -0.69 8.95
C ASP A 219 5.27 -0.82 9.14
N ASN A 220 4.61 0.29 9.51
CA ASN A 220 3.17 0.26 9.78
C ASN A 220 2.33 0.10 8.51
N ILE A 221 2.74 0.68 7.37
CA ILE A 221 2.08 0.43 6.07
C ILE A 221 2.21 -1.04 5.67
N GLU A 222 3.38 -1.65 5.87
CA GLU A 222 3.61 -3.07 5.56
C GLU A 222 2.73 -3.99 6.42
N LEU A 223 2.59 -3.70 7.72
CA LEU A 223 1.70 -4.43 8.62
C LEU A 223 0.23 -4.31 8.19
N ILE A 224 -0.21 -3.11 7.82
CA ILE A 224 -1.57 -2.89 7.29
C ILE A 224 -1.77 -3.68 5.99
N GLY A 225 -0.80 -3.65 5.08
CA GLY A 225 -0.84 -4.43 3.83
C GLY A 225 -0.96 -5.94 4.07
N LYS A 226 -0.32 -6.45 5.13
CA LYS A 226 -0.42 -7.85 5.59
C LYS A 226 -1.70 -8.15 6.39
N GLY A 227 -2.47 -7.13 6.79
CA GLY A 227 -3.65 -7.28 7.64
C GLY A 227 -3.36 -7.49 9.12
N ASP A 228 -2.13 -7.25 9.59
CA ASP A 228 -1.74 -7.41 11.00
C ASP A 228 -2.06 -6.14 11.80
N LEU A 229 -3.34 -5.92 12.06
CA LEU A 229 -3.83 -4.75 12.81
C LEU A 229 -3.43 -4.77 14.28
N VAL A 230 -3.17 -5.95 14.85
CA VAL A 230 -2.75 -6.10 16.25
C VAL A 230 -1.35 -5.50 16.43
N ALA A 231 -0.42 -5.80 15.52
CA ALA A 231 0.89 -5.19 15.54
C ALA A 231 0.83 -3.66 15.32
N VAL A 232 -0.03 -3.18 14.43
CA VAL A 232 -0.22 -1.73 14.21
C VAL A 232 -0.74 -1.04 15.48
N LYS A 233 -1.74 -1.62 16.15
CA LYS A 233 -2.27 -1.10 17.44
C LYS A 233 -1.19 -1.07 18.53
N LYS A 234 -0.29 -2.05 18.55
CA LYS A 234 0.84 -2.07 19.48
C LYS A 234 1.85 -0.96 19.18
N ASN A 235 2.07 -0.63 17.90
CA ASN A 235 2.99 0.42 17.47
C ASN A 235 2.41 1.84 17.62
N ILE A 236 1.09 1.98 17.44
CA ILE A 236 0.36 3.25 17.49
C ILE A 236 -0.75 3.15 18.53
N VAL A 237 -0.38 3.39 19.79
CA VAL A 237 -1.25 3.21 20.96
C VAL A 237 -2.34 4.28 21.07
N ASP A 238 -2.05 5.52 20.65
CA ASP A 238 -3.04 6.60 20.67
C ASP A 238 -4.05 6.42 19.53
N ASN A 239 -5.33 6.27 19.88
CA ASN A 239 -6.41 6.00 18.94
C ASN A 239 -6.63 7.12 17.90
N SER A 240 -6.32 8.38 18.23
CA SER A 240 -6.44 9.48 17.27
C SER A 240 -5.35 9.38 16.21
N TYR A 241 -4.11 9.07 16.62
CA TYR A 241 -3.03 8.80 15.69
C TYR A 241 -3.26 7.52 14.89
N LEU A 242 -3.79 6.46 15.49
CA LEU A 242 -4.10 5.20 14.81
C LEU A 242 -5.13 5.42 13.69
N GLY A 243 -6.27 6.03 14.02
CA GLY A 243 -7.31 6.33 13.04
C GLY A 243 -6.81 7.25 11.92
N ASN A 244 -6.00 8.26 12.27
CA ASN A 244 -5.38 9.15 11.27
C ASN A 244 -4.40 8.41 10.35
N PHE A 245 -3.53 7.56 10.92
CA PHE A 245 -2.54 6.79 10.17
C PHE A 245 -3.22 5.87 9.15
N ILE A 246 -4.27 5.16 9.57
CA ILE A 246 -5.01 4.25 8.69
C ILE A 246 -5.78 5.02 7.63
N GLY A 247 -6.43 6.12 8.00
CA GLY A 247 -7.13 6.99 7.06
C GLY A 247 -6.19 7.59 6.00
N LEU A 248 -4.98 8.01 6.38
CA LEU A 248 -3.97 8.48 5.45
C LEU A 248 -3.39 7.34 4.60
N THR A 249 -3.17 6.15 5.18
CA THR A 249 -2.75 4.96 4.42
C THR A 249 -3.80 4.57 3.37
N LYS A 250 -5.10 4.71 3.68
CA LYS A 250 -6.19 4.56 2.71
C LYS A 250 -6.09 5.56 1.54
N GLN A 251 -5.56 6.76 1.75
CA GLN A 251 -5.33 7.72 0.66
C GLN A 251 -4.12 7.38 -0.21
N LEU A 252 -3.16 6.60 0.32
CA LEU A 252 -2.06 6.04 -0.47
C LEU A 252 -2.51 4.83 -1.30
N ALA A 253 -3.50 4.09 -0.78
CA ALA A 253 -3.96 2.83 -1.35
C ALA A 253 -4.35 2.94 -2.84
N PRO A 254 -4.13 1.86 -3.62
CA PRO A 254 -4.68 1.69 -4.96
C PRO A 254 -6.21 1.88 -5.01
N ASP A 255 -6.70 2.47 -6.10
CA ASP A 255 -8.13 2.55 -6.44
C ASP A 255 -8.61 1.36 -7.29
N GLY A 256 -7.70 0.46 -7.69
CA GLY A 256 -8.01 -0.72 -8.51
C GLY A 256 -8.30 -0.44 -9.98
N GLU A 257 -8.60 0.80 -10.34
CA GLU A 257 -8.95 1.23 -11.69
C GLU A 257 -7.74 1.86 -12.40
N ASN A 258 -7.36 3.06 -11.96
CA ASN A 258 -6.28 3.86 -12.53
C ASN A 258 -4.95 3.51 -11.88
N ILE A 259 -4.97 3.27 -10.57
CA ILE A 259 -3.82 2.88 -9.75
C ILE A 259 -4.09 1.51 -9.17
N LYS A 260 -3.30 0.51 -9.60
CA LYS A 260 -3.34 -0.85 -9.07
C LYS A 260 -2.36 -1.06 -7.92
N LEU A 261 -1.33 -0.23 -7.82
CA LEU A 261 -0.25 -0.44 -6.86
C LEU A 261 0.41 0.89 -6.46
N PHE A 262 0.64 1.06 -5.15
CA PHE A 262 1.50 2.09 -4.58
C PHE A 262 2.69 1.46 -3.83
N GLY A 263 3.89 1.99 -3.99
CA GLY A 263 5.06 1.49 -3.27
C GLY A 263 6.02 2.58 -2.82
N ILE A 264 6.81 2.20 -1.84
CA ILE A 264 7.77 3.04 -1.11
C ILE A 264 9.11 2.31 -1.16
N THR A 265 10.15 2.97 -1.64
CA THR A 265 11.54 2.53 -1.44
C THR A 265 12.26 3.52 -0.53
N SER A 266 12.92 3.02 0.51
CA SER A 266 13.77 3.79 1.42
C SER A 266 15.12 3.10 1.61
N ALA A 267 16.11 3.83 2.11
CA ALA A 267 17.35 3.24 2.59
C ALA A 267 17.23 2.99 4.10
N LYS A 268 17.47 1.75 4.54
CA LYS A 268 17.53 1.37 5.96
C LYS A 268 18.92 0.83 6.24
N ARG A 269 19.73 1.56 7.02
CA ARG A 269 21.13 1.20 7.33
C ARG A 269 21.98 0.91 6.08
N GLY A 270 21.72 1.63 5.00
CA GLY A 270 22.40 1.46 3.71
C GLY A 270 21.86 0.32 2.84
N GLU A 271 20.87 -0.45 3.30
CA GLU A 271 20.18 -1.46 2.50
C GLU A 271 18.86 -0.92 1.94
N GLU A 272 18.53 -1.30 0.71
CA GLU A 272 17.24 -0.94 0.10
C GLU A 272 16.10 -1.67 0.80
N ARG A 273 15.12 -0.88 1.24
CA ARG A 273 13.89 -1.39 1.81
C ARG A 273 12.71 -1.02 0.92
N MET A 274 11.94 -2.02 0.52
CA MET A 274 10.78 -1.85 -0.35
C MET A 274 9.50 -2.27 0.37
N VAL A 275 8.53 -1.37 0.42
CA VAL A 275 7.17 -1.64 0.92
C VAL A 275 6.18 -1.38 -0.20
N GLN A 276 5.22 -2.28 -0.37
CA GLN A 276 4.17 -2.16 -1.39
C GLN A 276 2.80 -2.26 -0.75
N LEU A 277 1.85 -1.53 -1.31
CA LEU A 277 0.45 -1.56 -0.97
C LEU A 277 -0.35 -1.90 -2.22
N THR A 278 -0.88 -3.13 -2.24
CA THR A 278 -1.73 -3.67 -3.32
C THR A 278 -3.19 -3.80 -2.89
N ARG A 279 -3.47 -3.64 -1.58
CA ARG A 279 -4.81 -3.76 -1.02
C ARG A 279 -5.69 -2.61 -1.51
N HIS A 280 -6.90 -2.92 -1.96
CA HIS A 280 -7.80 -1.92 -2.56
C HIS A 280 -8.33 -0.94 -1.50
N LYS A 281 -8.57 0.31 -1.89
CA LYS A 281 -9.06 1.37 -0.99
C LYS A 281 -10.33 0.97 -0.22
N SER A 282 -11.26 0.22 -0.83
CA SER A 282 -12.49 -0.24 -0.18
C SER A 282 -12.26 -1.30 0.91
N GLU A 283 -11.15 -2.04 0.88
CA GLU A 283 -10.84 -3.03 1.92
C GLU A 283 -10.39 -2.34 3.23
N PHE A 284 -9.92 -1.09 3.16
CA PHE A 284 -9.59 -0.30 4.34
C PHE A 284 -10.85 0.08 5.14
N SER A 285 -12.00 0.23 4.49
CA SER A 285 -13.27 0.47 5.17
C SER A 285 -13.60 -0.63 6.17
N PHE A 286 -13.23 -1.88 5.85
CA PHE A 286 -13.39 -3.01 6.76
C PHE A 286 -12.41 -2.94 7.94
N ILE A 287 -11.14 -2.60 7.67
CA ILE A 287 -10.12 -2.39 8.72
C ILE A 287 -10.57 -1.33 9.73
N ILE A 288 -11.04 -0.19 9.23
CA ILE A 288 -11.50 0.92 10.07
C ILE A 288 -12.65 0.48 10.98
N LYS A 289 -13.63 -0.26 10.43
CA LYS A 289 -14.74 -0.83 11.22
C LYS A 289 -14.25 -1.80 12.29
N GLN A 290 -13.32 -2.70 11.98
CA GLN A 290 -12.80 -3.67 12.95
C GLN A 290 -12.10 -3.00 14.13
N ILE A 291 -11.40 -1.91 13.88
CA ILE A 291 -10.67 -1.17 14.91
C ILE A 291 -11.63 -0.50 15.89
N GLU A 292 -12.71 0.11 15.39
CA GLU A 292 -13.75 0.69 16.24
C GLU A 292 -14.47 -0.37 17.09
N MET A 293 -14.77 -1.54 16.51
CA MET A 293 -15.44 -2.64 17.24
C MET A 293 -14.61 -3.21 18.40
N THR A 294 -13.29 -3.00 18.41
CA THR A 294 -12.44 -3.50 19.52
C THR A 294 -12.40 -2.56 20.71
N ASP A 295 -12.77 -1.29 20.54
CA ASP A 295 -12.66 -0.25 21.57
C ASP A 295 -13.97 -0.01 22.34
N ASP A 296 -15.12 -0.28 21.72
CA ASP A 296 -16.44 -0.23 22.37
C ASP A 296 -16.95 -1.66 22.66
N GLN A 297 -16.97 -2.08 23.93
CA GLN A 297 -17.51 -3.39 24.37
C GLN A 297 -19.04 -3.52 24.24
N ASP A 298 -19.72 -2.66 23.48
CA ASP A 298 -21.18 -2.65 23.43
C ASP A 298 -21.73 -2.37 22.02
N VAL A 299 -22.60 -3.30 21.60
CA VAL A 299 -23.67 -3.21 20.58
C VAL A 299 -23.24 -3.20 19.11
N GLU A 300 -23.95 -3.98 18.30
CA GLU A 300 -24.04 -3.85 16.83
C GLU A 300 -24.08 -2.36 16.45
N ALA A 301 -22.93 -1.80 16.08
CA ALA A 301 -22.88 -0.43 15.63
C ALA A 301 -23.73 -0.34 14.35
N ASN A 302 -24.88 0.31 14.45
CA ASN A 302 -25.78 0.61 13.33
C ASN A 302 -25.08 1.60 12.39
N HIS A 303 -24.16 1.07 11.58
CA HIS A 303 -23.50 1.81 10.52
C HIS A 303 -24.54 2.15 9.45
N LYS A 304 -24.66 3.44 9.16
CA LYS A 304 -25.52 3.97 8.11
C LYS A 304 -24.66 4.66 7.07
N ASN A 305 -25.10 4.57 5.82
CA ASN A 305 -24.45 5.24 4.70
C ASN A 305 -25.30 6.41 4.23
N VAL A 306 -24.63 7.46 3.78
CA VAL A 306 -25.24 8.61 3.11
C VAL A 306 -24.37 9.05 1.95
N VAL A 307 -25.00 9.32 0.81
CA VAL A 307 -24.33 9.79 -0.41
C VAL A 307 -24.79 11.21 -0.71
N GLY A 308 -23.83 12.06 -1.08
CA GLY A 308 -24.09 13.43 -1.51
C GLY A 308 -22.83 14.28 -1.51
N VAL A 309 -23.01 15.59 -1.73
CA VAL A 309 -21.89 16.53 -1.81
C VAL A 309 -21.43 16.94 -0.41
N LEU A 310 -20.13 16.78 -0.14
CA LEU A 310 -19.53 17.26 1.11
C LEU A 310 -19.42 18.78 1.10
N SER A 311 -20.05 19.42 2.07
CA SER A 311 -20.15 20.88 2.22
C SER A 311 -19.97 21.27 3.69
N ALA A 312 -19.47 22.48 3.96
CA ALA A 312 -19.15 22.98 5.32
C ALA A 312 -18.34 22.02 6.22
N ALA A 313 -17.00 22.12 6.23
CA ALA A 313 -16.16 21.59 7.29
C ALA A 313 -15.94 22.74 8.28
N ASP A 314 -16.67 22.74 9.37
CA ASP A 314 -16.47 23.78 10.38
C ASP A 314 -15.21 23.51 11.21
N SER A 315 -14.67 24.56 11.83
CA SER A 315 -13.53 24.46 12.74
C SER A 315 -13.83 23.66 14.01
N LEU A 316 -15.07 23.19 14.19
CA LEU A 316 -15.56 22.43 15.34
C LEU A 316 -15.56 20.92 15.08
N GLY A 317 -15.07 20.47 13.92
CA GLY A 317 -14.96 19.05 13.59
C GLY A 317 -16.30 18.46 13.15
N LYS A 318 -17.17 19.24 12.50
CA LYS A 318 -18.37 18.72 11.84
C LYS A 318 -18.34 18.98 10.34
N VAL A 319 -18.90 18.04 9.60
CA VAL A 319 -19.19 18.18 8.18
C VAL A 319 -20.66 18.10 7.87
N LYS A 320 -21.08 18.74 6.78
CA LYS A 320 -22.44 18.62 6.25
C LYS A 320 -22.41 17.91 4.89
N ILE A 321 -23.35 17.02 4.69
CA ILE A 321 -23.57 16.39 3.38
C ILE A 321 -24.91 16.87 2.88
N THR A 322 -24.94 17.36 1.63
CA THR A 322 -26.19 17.65 0.95
C THR A 322 -26.50 16.47 0.04
N THR A 323 -27.54 15.69 0.38
CA THR A 323 -27.94 14.52 -0.42
C THR A 323 -28.61 14.97 -1.72
N ASN A 324 -28.74 14.04 -2.69
CA ASN A 324 -29.42 14.32 -3.97
C ASN A 324 -30.88 14.80 -3.81
N GLY A 325 -31.52 14.50 -2.68
CA GLY A 325 -32.85 15.01 -2.34
C GLY A 325 -32.88 16.39 -1.68
N GLY A 326 -31.73 17.09 -1.60
CA GLY A 326 -31.58 18.40 -0.97
C GLY A 326 -31.50 18.37 0.57
N ASN A 327 -31.56 17.19 1.19
CA ASN A 327 -31.50 17.05 2.65
C ASN A 327 -30.07 17.26 3.15
N LYS A 328 -29.91 18.07 4.19
CA LYS A 328 -28.61 18.34 4.83
C LYS A 328 -28.42 17.44 6.05
N VAL A 329 -27.38 16.64 6.03
CA VAL A 329 -27.00 15.71 7.11
C VAL A 329 -25.73 16.24 7.77
N SER A 330 -25.78 16.55 9.07
CA SER A 330 -24.58 16.92 9.84
C SER A 330 -23.95 15.68 10.44
N ILE A 331 -22.62 15.56 10.32
CA ILE A 331 -21.81 14.45 10.83
C ILE A 331 -20.63 15.01 11.62
N SER A 332 -20.39 14.44 12.80
CA SER A 332 -19.25 14.72 13.66
C SER A 332 -18.04 13.93 13.19
N VAL A 333 -16.92 14.62 13.00
CA VAL A 333 -15.67 14.05 12.51
C VAL A 333 -14.79 13.74 13.72
N PRO A 334 -14.45 12.46 13.96
CA PRO A 334 -13.44 12.11 14.94
C PRO A 334 -12.15 12.88 14.68
N VAL A 335 -11.48 13.28 15.77
CA VAL A 335 -10.26 14.08 15.73
C VAL A 335 -9.22 13.54 14.75
N GLY A 336 -9.02 12.22 14.72
CA GLY A 336 -8.08 11.55 13.83
C GLY A 336 -8.43 11.61 12.34
N LEU A 337 -9.69 11.83 11.97
CA LEU A 337 -10.14 11.82 10.57
C LEU A 337 -10.18 13.21 9.92
N SER A 338 -9.88 14.27 10.68
CA SER A 338 -9.94 15.66 10.21
C SER A 338 -9.07 15.95 8.98
N ASP A 339 -7.89 15.31 8.87
CA ASP A 339 -6.98 15.48 7.74
C ASP A 339 -7.47 14.80 6.45
N ILE A 340 -8.30 13.76 6.58
CA ILE A 340 -8.85 12.97 5.46
C ILE A 340 -10.07 13.67 4.86
N VAL A 341 -10.96 14.18 5.72
CA VAL A 341 -12.22 14.77 5.29
C VAL A 341 -12.01 16.03 4.42
N LYS A 342 -10.96 16.80 4.69
CA LYS A 342 -10.61 18.00 3.90
C LYS A 342 -10.27 17.70 2.44
N THR A 343 -9.80 16.48 2.14
CA THR A 343 -9.47 16.06 0.77
C THR A 343 -10.71 15.93 -0.11
N TYR A 344 -11.90 15.75 0.48
CA TYR A 344 -13.14 15.55 -0.25
C TYR A 344 -14.04 16.79 -0.27
N TRP A 345 -13.48 17.98 -0.05
CA TRP A 345 -14.24 19.21 -0.04
C TRP A 345 -14.91 19.47 -1.40
N GLU A 346 -16.22 19.76 -1.39
CA GLU A 346 -17.02 19.98 -2.60
C GLU A 346 -17.10 18.77 -3.56
N GLU A 347 -16.67 17.59 -3.10
CA GLU A 347 -16.75 16.35 -3.85
C GLU A 347 -18.04 15.57 -3.49
N ASP A 348 -18.49 14.75 -4.44
CA ASP A 348 -19.49 13.71 -4.18
C ASP A 348 -18.86 12.58 -3.37
N VAL A 349 -19.44 12.30 -2.21
CA VAL A 349 -18.91 11.31 -1.25
C VAL A 349 -19.96 10.32 -0.79
N CYS A 350 -19.49 9.12 -0.47
CA CYS A 350 -20.20 8.14 0.34
C CYS A 350 -19.60 8.18 1.74
N ILE A 351 -20.41 8.53 2.74
CA ILE A 351 -20.00 8.55 4.15
C ILE A 351 -20.69 7.42 4.90
N THR A 352 -19.87 6.63 5.59
CA THR A 352 -20.30 5.68 6.62
C THR A 352 -20.24 6.37 7.97
N PHE A 353 -21.34 6.37 8.72
CA PHE A 353 -21.40 6.93 10.08
C PHE A 353 -22.13 6.00 11.04
N ARG A 354 -21.82 6.12 12.32
CA ARG A 354 -22.57 5.48 13.41
C ARG A 354 -23.46 6.48 14.11
N GLU A 355 -24.67 6.05 14.49
CA GLU A 355 -25.57 6.87 15.31
C GLU A 355 -25.43 6.52 16.78
N ASN A 356 -25.07 7.51 17.59
CA ASN A 356 -25.06 7.37 19.04
C ASN A 356 -26.01 8.40 19.65
N LYS A 357 -27.20 7.97 20.09
CA LYS A 357 -28.35 8.64 20.76
C LYS A 357 -28.71 10.11 20.37
N LYS A 358 -27.76 11.00 20.11
CA LYS A 358 -27.91 12.40 19.68
C LYS A 358 -26.93 12.86 18.57
N GLU A 359 -25.96 12.04 18.17
CA GLU A 359 -24.94 12.45 17.21
C GLU A 359 -24.63 11.37 16.16
N ARG A 360 -24.31 11.81 14.95
CA ARG A 360 -23.80 10.98 13.85
C ARG A 360 -22.29 11.13 13.83
N ILE A 361 -21.56 10.05 14.07
CA ILE A 361 -20.10 10.07 14.14
C ILE A 361 -19.54 9.41 12.87
N LEU A 362 -18.68 10.11 12.16
CA LEU A 362 -18.01 9.63 10.95
C LEU A 362 -17.16 8.40 11.30
N VAL A 363 -17.35 7.34 10.53
CA VAL A 363 -16.52 6.13 10.58
C VAL A 363 -15.60 6.12 9.36
N ASP A 364 -16.16 6.33 8.17
CA ASP A 364 -15.41 6.26 6.93
C ASP A 364 -15.97 7.20 5.84
N ILE A 365 -15.11 7.60 4.91
CA ILE A 365 -15.44 8.48 3.78
C ILE A 365 -14.71 8.02 2.51
N ASP A 366 -15.48 7.92 1.43
CA ASP A 366 -15.01 7.62 0.07
C ASP A 366 -15.64 8.56 -0.95
N LYS A 367 -15.01 8.67 -2.12
CA LYS A 367 -15.62 9.30 -3.29
C LYS A 367 -16.78 8.43 -3.79
N ALA A 368 -17.90 9.06 -4.12
CA ALA A 368 -19.14 8.38 -4.52
C ALA A 368 -19.07 7.74 -5.91
#